data_AF-A0A9E6R7Z1-F1
#
_entry.id   AF-A0A9E6R7Z1-F1
#
_cell.length_a   1.000
_cell.length_b   1.000
_cell.length_c   1.000
_cell.angle_alpha   90.00
_cell.angle_beta   90.00
_cell.angle_gamma   90.00
#
_symmetry.space_group_name_H-M   'P 1'
#
loop_
_entity.id
_entity.type
_entity.pdbx_description
1 polymer ?
#
loop_
_entity_poly.entity_id
_entity_poly.type
_entity_poly.pdbx_seq_one_letter_code
_entity_poly.pdbx_strand_id
1 'polypeptide(L)'
;MTPIQRDLARHALGLPNARCRSYRNHFGGPRGEDLEAWSALVADGLARRFGGSSLTGGDDCYVLTRKGALQALVKNEQLDPEDFPSPEMVAALRRLSETGTATHWIAKACSLDTAAARRFLKRLAKEGFVEGIVGSNDWAVRTWRITPRGQCALRTFDKRAAVAEFGQP
;
A
#
# COMPACT_ATOMS: atom_id res chain seq x y z
N MET A 1 -18.30 9.67 -4.12
CA MET A 1 -17.39 10.66 -3.51
C MET A 1 -17.75 12.05 -4.00
N THR A 2 -18.08 12.97 -3.09
CA THR A 2 -18.36 14.38 -3.38
C THR A 2 -17.06 15.18 -3.56
N PRO A 3 -17.11 16.43 -4.09
CA PRO A 3 -15.92 17.28 -4.20
C PRO A 3 -15.22 17.52 -2.86
N ILE A 4 -15.97 17.84 -1.80
CA ILE A 4 -15.41 18.05 -0.45
C ILE A 4 -14.71 16.79 0.07
N GLN A 5 -15.35 15.63 -0.05
CA GLN A 5 -14.76 14.35 0.32
C GLN A 5 -13.48 14.04 -0.48
N ARG A 6 -13.48 14.41 -1.77
CA ARG A 6 -12.31 14.24 -2.62
C ARG A 6 -11.15 15.12 -2.14
N ASP A 7 -11.41 16.38 -1.81
CA ASP A 7 -10.37 17.29 -1.35
C ASP A 7 -9.77 16.85 -0.01
N LEU A 8 -10.62 16.41 0.92
CA LEU A 8 -10.18 15.80 2.19
C LEU A 8 -9.36 14.52 1.97
N ALA A 9 -9.82 13.64 1.08
CA ALA A 9 -9.09 12.43 0.73
C ALA A 9 -7.72 12.75 0.10
N ARG A 10 -7.66 13.74 -0.80
CA ARG A 10 -6.41 14.21 -1.41
C ARG A 10 -5.47 14.80 -0.36
N HIS A 11 -6.00 15.57 0.58
CA HIS A 11 -5.22 16.09 1.71
C HIS A 11 -4.62 14.93 2.52
N ALA A 12 -5.42 13.93 2.89
CA ALA A 12 -4.96 12.75 3.63
C ALA A 12 -3.90 11.93 2.88
N LEU A 13 -3.91 11.94 1.54
CA LEU A 13 -2.90 11.31 0.68
C LEU A 13 -1.62 12.15 0.50
N GLY A 14 -1.66 13.43 0.90
CA GLY A 14 -0.57 14.38 0.65
C GLY A 14 -0.51 14.83 -0.81
N LEU A 15 -1.65 14.90 -1.50
CA LEU A 15 -1.78 15.33 -2.88
C LEU A 15 -2.41 16.73 -2.99
N PRO A 16 -2.09 17.52 -4.03
CA PRO A 16 -1.09 17.24 -5.07
C PRO A 16 0.35 17.38 -4.56
N ASN A 17 1.31 16.75 -5.23
CA ASN A 17 2.74 16.95 -4.97
C ASN A 17 3.58 16.71 -6.23
N ALA A 18 4.85 17.12 -6.20
CA ALA A 18 5.76 17.04 -7.35
C ALA A 18 6.05 15.62 -7.85
N ARG A 19 5.82 14.59 -7.01
CA ARG A 19 6.02 13.18 -7.38
C ARG A 19 4.78 12.55 -8.00
N CYS A 20 3.65 13.26 -8.01
CA CYS A 20 2.33 12.73 -8.38
C CYS A 20 2.04 11.38 -7.70
N ARG A 21 2.47 11.22 -6.45
CA ARG A 21 2.36 9.96 -5.70
C ARG A 21 1.95 10.25 -4.27
N SER A 22 1.02 9.48 -3.70
CA SER A 22 0.75 9.61 -2.26
C SER A 22 2.03 9.39 -1.46
N TYR A 23 2.15 9.97 -0.27
CA TYR A 23 3.27 9.67 0.64
C TYR A 23 2.83 9.49 2.10
N ARG A 24 1.52 9.62 2.33
CA ARG A 24 0.84 9.39 3.59
C ARG A 24 -0.58 8.88 3.30
N ASN A 25 -1.23 8.37 4.33
CA ASN A 25 -2.65 7.99 4.30
C ASN A 25 -3.22 8.06 5.72
N HIS A 26 -3.27 9.25 6.31
CA HIS A 26 -3.90 9.45 7.61
C HIS A 26 -4.43 10.88 7.73
N PHE A 27 -5.55 11.03 8.42
CA PHE A 27 -6.18 12.31 8.76
C PHE A 27 -6.65 12.25 10.22
N GLY A 28 -6.13 13.13 11.08
CA GLY A 28 -6.46 13.17 12.50
C GLY A 28 -7.33 14.38 12.85
N GLY A 29 -8.25 14.20 13.79
CA GLY A 29 -9.02 15.29 14.39
C GLY A 29 -9.95 16.07 13.46
N PRO A 30 -10.73 15.45 12.56
CA PRO A 30 -11.74 16.18 11.80
C PRO A 30 -12.80 16.78 12.75
N ARG A 31 -13.29 17.98 12.41
CA ARG A 31 -14.33 18.70 13.16
C ARG A 31 -15.35 19.28 12.20
N GLY A 32 -16.59 19.45 12.67
CA GLY A 32 -17.68 20.02 11.87
C GLY A 32 -17.92 19.24 10.57
N GLU A 33 -17.98 19.95 9.45
CA GLU A 33 -18.25 19.39 8.12
C GLU A 33 -17.23 18.32 7.69
N ASP A 34 -15.97 18.44 8.10
CA ASP A 34 -14.95 17.43 7.81
C ASP A 34 -15.28 16.10 8.48
N LEU A 35 -15.80 16.14 9.72
CA LEU A 35 -16.17 14.93 10.46
C LEU A 35 -17.35 14.22 9.79
N GLU A 36 -18.34 14.98 9.32
CA GLU A 36 -19.48 14.44 8.57
C GLU A 36 -19.02 13.82 7.24
N ALA A 37 -18.14 14.50 6.52
CA ALA A 37 -17.59 14.02 5.25
C ALA A 37 -16.79 12.71 5.44
N TRP A 38 -15.94 12.63 6.47
CA TRP A 38 -15.20 11.42 6.80
C TRP A 38 -16.10 10.29 7.28
N SER A 39 -17.13 10.59 8.08
CA SER A 39 -18.11 9.60 8.52
C SER A 39 -18.87 9.00 7.33
N ALA A 40 -19.26 9.82 6.35
CA ALA A 40 -19.87 9.35 5.11
C ALA A 40 -18.91 8.48 4.27
N LEU A 41 -17.62 8.86 4.19
CA LEU A 41 -16.61 8.03 3.52
C LEU A 41 -16.42 6.66 4.21
N VAL A 42 -16.52 6.61 5.53
CA VAL A 42 -16.49 5.33 6.28
C VAL A 42 -17.73 4.51 5.98
N ALA A 43 -18.93 5.12 5.99
CA ALA A 43 -20.18 4.44 5.66
C ALA A 43 -20.18 3.83 4.24
N ASP A 44 -19.57 4.51 3.27
CA ASP A 44 -19.42 4.04 1.88
C ASP A 44 -18.32 2.97 1.70
N GLY A 45 -17.62 2.60 2.78
CA GLY A 45 -16.46 1.69 2.76
C GLY A 45 -15.26 2.28 2.01
N LEU A 46 -15.17 3.60 1.90
CA LEU A 46 -14.07 4.32 1.25
C LEU A 46 -12.96 4.70 2.24
N ALA A 47 -13.29 4.82 3.53
CA ALA A 47 -12.36 5.08 4.62
C ALA A 47 -12.57 4.12 5.78
N ARG A 48 -11.63 4.12 6.73
CA ARG A 48 -11.72 3.48 8.03
C ARG A 48 -11.44 4.50 9.12
N ARG A 49 -12.18 4.40 10.21
CA ARG A 49 -11.95 5.16 11.45
C ARG A 49 -11.19 4.29 12.43
N PHE A 50 -10.22 4.88 13.09
CA PHE A 50 -9.50 4.34 14.23
C PHE A 50 -9.78 5.26 15.41
N GLY A 51 -10.17 4.67 16.54
CA GLY A 51 -10.41 5.42 17.76
C GLY A 51 -9.17 6.20 18.19
N GLY A 52 -9.39 7.34 18.83
CA GLY A 52 -8.31 8.14 19.38
C GLY A 52 -7.46 7.36 20.38
N SER A 53 -6.15 7.60 20.35
CA SER A 53 -5.19 7.03 21.30
C SER A 53 -4.27 8.13 21.82
N SER A 54 -3.48 7.82 22.83
CA SER A 54 -2.41 8.70 23.29
C SER A 54 -1.41 9.06 22.18
N LEU A 55 -1.27 8.22 21.14
CA LEU A 55 -0.44 8.49 19.95
C LEU A 55 -1.09 9.48 18.98
N THR A 56 -2.41 9.62 18.99
CA THR A 56 -3.14 10.58 18.13
C THR A 56 -3.56 11.86 18.87
N GLY A 57 -3.10 12.03 20.13
CA GLY A 57 -3.51 13.15 20.97
C GLY A 57 -4.94 13.03 21.50
N GLY A 58 -5.56 11.85 21.42
CA GLY A 58 -6.94 11.58 21.84
C GLY A 58 -7.98 11.73 20.73
N ASP A 59 -7.61 12.29 19.58
CA ASP A 59 -8.52 12.48 18.45
C ASP A 59 -8.60 11.22 17.56
N ASP A 60 -9.77 10.99 16.96
CA ASP A 60 -9.95 9.93 15.97
C ASP A 60 -9.02 10.12 14.77
N CYS A 61 -8.57 9.00 14.21
CA CYS A 61 -7.78 8.97 13.00
C CYS A 61 -8.53 8.24 11.88
N TYR A 62 -8.49 8.82 10.68
CA TYR A 62 -9.12 8.28 9.49
C TYR A 62 -8.07 7.92 8.45
N VAL A 63 -8.26 6.77 7.82
CA VAL A 63 -7.35 6.23 6.80
C VAL A 63 -8.19 5.79 5.61
N LEU A 64 -7.78 6.17 4.40
CA LEU A 64 -8.48 5.74 3.19
C LEU A 64 -8.22 4.26 2.91
N THR A 65 -9.26 3.57 2.48
CA THR A 65 -9.11 2.27 1.82
C THR A 65 -8.49 2.48 0.44
N ARG A 66 -7.97 1.41 -0.18
CA ARG A 66 -7.51 1.46 -1.57
C ARG A 66 -8.61 1.96 -2.52
N LYS A 67 -9.86 1.56 -2.29
CA LYS A 67 -11.02 2.01 -3.07
C LYS A 67 -11.22 3.52 -2.97
N GLY A 68 -11.21 4.07 -1.75
CA GLY A 68 -11.33 5.51 -1.51
C GLY A 68 -10.16 6.30 -2.10
N ALA A 69 -8.94 5.83 -1.88
CA ALA A 69 -7.74 6.49 -2.40
C ALA A 69 -7.72 6.55 -3.93
N LEU A 70 -8.11 5.46 -4.62
CA LEU A 70 -8.21 5.43 -6.07
C LEU A 70 -9.27 6.42 -6.61
N GLN A 71 -10.38 6.62 -5.92
CA GLN A 71 -11.39 7.61 -6.32
C GLN A 71 -10.90 9.06 -6.17
N ALA A 72 -9.95 9.32 -5.27
CA ALA A 72 -9.40 10.65 -5.03
C ALA A 72 -8.34 11.10 -6.07
N LEU A 73 -7.70 10.14 -6.75
CA LEU A 73 -6.63 10.39 -7.71
C LEU A 73 -7.14 11.14 -8.95
N VAL A 74 -6.32 12.06 -9.46
CA VAL A 74 -6.45 12.61 -10.82
C VAL A 74 -5.54 11.87 -11.79
N LYS A 75 -5.67 12.20 -13.09
CA LYS A 75 -4.84 11.63 -14.16
C LYS A 75 -3.35 11.76 -13.83
N ASN A 76 -2.61 10.67 -14.01
CA ASN A 76 -1.17 10.53 -13.76
C ASN A 76 -0.72 10.50 -12.28
N GLU A 77 -1.64 10.57 -11.31
CA GLU A 77 -1.29 10.33 -9.91
C GLU A 77 -1.27 8.82 -9.60
N GLN A 78 -0.46 8.42 -8.62
CA GLN A 78 -0.28 7.03 -8.20
C GLN A 78 -0.34 6.89 -6.68
N LEU A 79 -0.73 5.72 -6.20
CA LEU A 79 -0.63 5.39 -4.78
C LEU A 79 0.78 4.86 -4.47
N ASP A 80 1.29 5.21 -3.30
CA ASP A 80 2.52 4.62 -2.79
C ASP A 80 2.28 3.16 -2.41
N PRO A 81 3.10 2.21 -2.90
CA PRO A 81 2.98 0.80 -2.54
C PRO A 81 3.23 0.48 -1.06
N GLU A 82 3.89 1.36 -0.28
CA GLU A 82 4.03 1.20 1.17
C GLU A 82 2.70 1.41 1.90
N ASP A 83 1.90 2.38 1.44
CA ASP A 83 0.59 2.65 2.04
C ASP A 83 -0.50 1.78 1.44
N PHE A 84 -0.39 1.47 0.15
CA PHE A 84 -1.39 0.76 -0.64
C PHE A 84 -0.75 -0.39 -1.44
N PRO A 85 -0.27 -1.44 -0.77
CA PRO A 85 0.30 -2.58 -1.46
C PRO A 85 -0.72 -3.23 -2.38
N SER A 86 -0.27 -3.66 -3.55
CA SER A 86 -1.10 -4.48 -4.42
C SER A 86 -1.13 -5.93 -3.91
N PRO A 87 -2.21 -6.69 -4.16
CA PRO A 87 -2.27 -8.11 -3.79
C PRO A 87 -1.09 -8.91 -4.35
N GLU A 88 -0.65 -8.59 -5.57
CA GLU A 88 0.49 -9.22 -6.23
C GLU A 88 1.80 -8.90 -5.49
N MET A 89 1.94 -7.70 -4.96
CA MET A 89 3.10 -7.30 -4.15
C MET A 89 3.15 -8.09 -2.85
N VAL A 90 2.03 -8.18 -2.13
CA VAL A 90 1.97 -8.94 -0.87
C VAL A 90 2.29 -10.42 -1.13
N ALA A 91 1.68 -11.02 -2.15
CA ALA A 91 1.94 -12.40 -2.54
C ALA A 91 3.42 -12.64 -2.91
N ALA A 92 4.02 -11.74 -3.69
CA ALA A 92 5.42 -11.83 -4.07
C ALA A 92 6.35 -11.70 -2.85
N LEU A 93 6.11 -10.73 -1.97
CA LEU A 93 6.93 -10.52 -0.78
C LEU A 93 6.83 -11.70 0.19
N ARG A 94 5.63 -12.23 0.44
CA ARG A 94 5.45 -13.45 1.26
C ARG A 94 6.28 -14.61 0.70
N ARG A 95 6.14 -14.89 -0.59
CA ARG A 95 6.85 -15.98 -1.23
C ARG A 95 8.38 -15.82 -1.16
N LEU A 96 8.85 -14.60 -1.38
CA LEU A 96 10.27 -14.26 -1.30
C LEU A 96 10.82 -14.35 0.11
N SER A 97 10.01 -14.03 1.12
CA SER A 97 10.40 -14.13 2.53
C SER A 97 10.60 -15.58 2.98
N GLU A 98 9.85 -16.51 2.41
CA GLU A 98 9.92 -17.94 2.75
C GLU A 98 11.15 -18.63 2.12
N THR A 99 11.46 -18.34 0.85
CA THR A 99 12.36 -19.22 0.08
C THR A 99 13.40 -18.54 -0.80
N GLY A 100 13.34 -17.23 -1.03
CA GLY A 100 14.20 -16.56 -2.03
C GLY A 100 14.07 -17.22 -3.42
N THR A 101 13.04 -16.86 -4.17
CA THR A 101 12.56 -17.68 -5.29
C THR A 101 12.90 -17.10 -6.68
N ALA A 102 12.87 -17.97 -7.69
CA ALA A 102 13.03 -17.56 -9.08
C ALA A 102 11.79 -16.85 -9.67
N THR A 103 12.02 -16.01 -10.69
CA THR A 103 10.97 -15.22 -11.37
C THR A 103 9.76 -16.06 -11.81
N HIS A 104 9.98 -17.27 -12.31
CA HIS A 104 8.92 -18.17 -12.78
C HIS A 104 7.91 -18.54 -11.67
N TRP A 105 8.41 -18.83 -10.46
CA TRP A 105 7.56 -19.19 -9.33
C TRP A 105 6.74 -18.01 -8.82
N ILE A 106 7.32 -16.81 -8.87
CA ILE A 106 6.62 -15.57 -8.53
C ILE A 106 5.54 -15.27 -9.57
N ALA A 107 5.83 -15.47 -10.86
CA ALA A 107 4.85 -15.35 -11.93
C ALA A 107 3.63 -16.24 -11.67
N LYS A 108 3.86 -17.51 -11.32
CA LYS A 108 2.79 -18.45 -10.96
C LYS A 108 2.01 -18.01 -9.72
N ALA A 109 2.69 -17.57 -8.66
CA ALA A 109 2.04 -17.12 -7.42
C ALA A 109 1.18 -15.86 -7.61
N CYS A 110 1.61 -14.94 -8.48
CA CYS A 110 0.89 -13.70 -8.78
C CYS A 110 -0.08 -13.84 -9.95
N SER A 111 -0.24 -15.03 -10.55
CA SER A 111 -1.01 -15.24 -11.78
C SER A 111 -0.60 -14.29 -12.93
N LEU A 112 0.70 -14.03 -13.05
CA LEU A 112 1.30 -13.19 -14.10
C LEU A 112 2.05 -14.05 -15.12
N ASP A 113 2.22 -13.54 -16.33
CA ASP A 113 3.21 -14.09 -17.25
C ASP A 113 4.64 -13.77 -16.74
N THR A 114 5.65 -14.50 -17.25
CA THR A 114 7.04 -14.37 -16.77
C THR A 114 7.65 -12.99 -17.10
N ALA A 115 7.25 -12.36 -18.20
CA ALA A 115 7.72 -11.03 -18.57
C ALA A 115 7.09 -9.94 -17.68
N ALA A 116 5.81 -10.05 -17.38
CA ALA A 116 5.08 -9.20 -16.46
C ALA A 116 5.65 -9.33 -15.03
N ALA A 117 5.87 -10.55 -14.55
CA ALA A 117 6.53 -10.81 -13.27
C ALA A 117 7.94 -10.22 -13.22
N ARG A 118 8.72 -10.35 -14.30
CA ARG A 118 10.06 -9.74 -14.39
C ARG A 118 10.00 -8.21 -14.33
N ARG A 119 9.10 -7.57 -15.09
CA ARG A 119 8.89 -6.11 -15.05
C ARG A 119 8.45 -5.67 -13.64
N PHE A 120 7.59 -6.45 -13.01
CA PHE A 120 7.11 -6.21 -11.66
C PHE A 120 8.22 -6.26 -10.62
N LEU A 121 9.04 -7.32 -10.63
CA LEU A 121 10.15 -7.48 -9.70
C LEU A 121 11.24 -6.43 -9.90
N LYS A 122 11.52 -6.04 -11.15
CA LYS A 122 12.41 -4.91 -11.43
C LYS A 122 11.90 -3.60 -10.83
N ARG A 123 10.58 -3.36 -10.86
CA ARG A 123 9.96 -2.18 -10.22
C ARG A 123 10.09 -2.26 -8.70
N LEU A 124 9.77 -3.40 -8.08
CA LEU A 124 9.94 -3.60 -6.64
C LEU A 124 11.40 -3.44 -6.21
N ALA A 125 12.36 -3.84 -7.05
CA ALA A 125 13.77 -3.68 -6.79
C ALA A 125 14.21 -2.22 -6.87
N LYS A 126 13.71 -1.48 -7.86
CA LYS A 126 13.90 -0.03 -7.96
C LYS A 126 13.34 0.71 -6.73
N GLU A 127 12.25 0.21 -6.16
CA GLU A 127 11.65 0.74 -4.93
C GLU A 127 12.29 0.19 -3.63
N GLY A 128 13.29 -0.69 -3.77
CA GLY A 128 14.10 -1.20 -2.67
C GLY A 128 13.44 -2.31 -1.83
N PHE A 129 12.32 -2.91 -2.28
CA PHE A 129 11.64 -3.98 -1.53
C PHE A 129 12.26 -5.36 -1.76
N VAL A 130 12.87 -5.57 -2.93
CA VAL A 130 13.51 -6.83 -3.32
C VAL A 130 14.85 -6.55 -3.97
N GLU A 131 15.73 -7.53 -4.00
CA GLU A 131 17.01 -7.45 -4.71
C GLU A 131 17.21 -8.71 -5.54
N GLY A 132 17.84 -8.56 -6.70
CA GLY A 132 18.21 -9.67 -7.55
C GLY A 132 19.49 -10.31 -7.04
N ILE A 133 19.49 -11.63 -6.85
CA ILE A 133 20.71 -12.38 -6.55
C ILE A 133 21.25 -12.88 -7.90
N VAL A 134 22.43 -12.37 -8.28
CA VAL A 134 23.15 -12.87 -9.45
C VAL A 134 23.80 -14.20 -9.06
N GLY A 135 23.30 -15.31 -9.63
CA GLY A 135 24.02 -16.57 -9.59
C GLY A 135 25.26 -16.48 -10.49
N SER A 136 26.37 -17.10 -10.10
CA SER A 136 27.54 -17.17 -10.97
C SER A 136 27.16 -17.81 -12.31
N ASN A 137 27.51 -17.14 -13.40
CA ASN A 137 27.41 -17.58 -14.80
C ASN A 137 26.08 -17.44 -15.56
N ASP A 138 25.18 -16.51 -15.24
CA ASP A 138 24.14 -16.15 -16.21
C ASP A 138 23.70 -14.68 -16.16
N TRP A 139 23.53 -14.07 -17.33
CA TRP A 139 23.16 -12.66 -17.55
C TRP A 139 21.68 -12.37 -17.25
N ALA A 140 20.92 -13.39 -16.83
CA ALA A 140 19.56 -13.23 -16.32
C ALA A 140 19.55 -13.39 -14.79
N VAL A 141 19.17 -12.34 -14.06
CA VAL A 141 18.79 -12.46 -12.63
C VAL A 141 17.69 -13.53 -12.52
N ARG A 142 18.05 -14.72 -12.06
CA ARG A 142 17.11 -15.86 -11.95
C ARG A 142 16.34 -15.79 -10.64
N THR A 143 17.03 -15.42 -9.56
CA THR A 143 16.53 -15.53 -8.18
C THR A 143 16.46 -14.15 -7.53
N TRP A 144 15.44 -13.95 -6.70
CA TRP A 144 15.18 -12.70 -6.00
C TRP A 144 15.14 -12.96 -4.50
N ARG A 145 15.49 -11.95 -3.71
CA ARG A 145 15.38 -11.96 -2.25
C ARG A 145 14.65 -10.71 -1.78
N ILE A 146 13.93 -10.82 -0.67
CA ILE A 146 13.32 -9.69 0.02
C ILE A 146 14.37 -8.90 0.82
N THR A 147 14.36 -7.57 0.72
CA THR A 147 15.24 -6.70 1.52
C THR A 147 14.68 -6.47 2.93
N PRO A 148 15.45 -5.90 3.87
CA PRO A 148 14.91 -5.48 5.18
C PRO A 148 13.72 -4.51 5.06
N ARG A 149 13.73 -3.60 4.07
CA ARG A 149 12.61 -2.71 3.75
C ARG A 149 11.39 -3.50 3.28
N GLY A 150 11.58 -4.47 2.39
CA GLY A 150 10.53 -5.41 1.96
C GLY A 150 9.93 -6.20 3.12
N GLN A 151 10.76 -6.72 4.03
CA GLN A 151 10.28 -7.43 5.22
C GLN A 151 9.49 -6.53 6.17
N CYS A 152 9.93 -5.28 6.36
CA CYS A 152 9.21 -4.30 7.16
C CYS A 152 7.84 -3.97 6.56
N ALA A 153 7.78 -3.77 5.24
CA ALA A 153 6.55 -3.57 4.51
C ALA A 153 5.60 -4.77 4.68
N LEU A 154 6.10 -5.99 4.50
CA LEU A 154 5.31 -7.21 4.66
C LEU A 154 4.72 -7.34 6.07
N ARG A 155 5.53 -7.14 7.12
CA ARG A 155 5.05 -7.16 8.51
C ARG A 155 3.96 -6.11 8.78
N THR A 156 4.08 -4.94 8.15
CA THR A 156 3.08 -3.87 8.26
C THR A 156 1.78 -4.28 7.59
N PHE A 157 1.84 -4.95 6.45
CA PHE A 157 0.67 -5.46 5.74
C PHE A 157 -0.06 -6.54 6.54
N ASP A 158 0.67 -7.48 7.12
CA ASP A 158 0.09 -8.55 7.93
C ASP A 158 -0.61 -7.99 9.18
N LYS A 159 -0.01 -6.98 9.84
CA LYS A 159 -0.67 -6.27 10.95
C LYS A 159 -1.96 -5.58 10.52
N ARG A 160 -1.95 -4.88 9.37
CA ARG A 160 -3.15 -4.19 8.84
C ARG A 160 -4.25 -5.15 8.41
N ALA A 161 -3.88 -6.33 7.89
CA ALA A 161 -4.82 -7.39 7.56
C ALA A 161 -5.46 -7.98 8.83
N ALA A 162 -4.65 -8.27 9.86
CA ALA A 162 -5.15 -8.75 11.14
C ALA A 162 -6.14 -7.77 11.79
N VAL A 163 -5.85 -6.47 11.78
CA VAL A 163 -6.78 -5.44 12.29
C VAL A 163 -8.08 -5.39 11.46
N ALA A 164 -8.02 -5.65 10.16
CA ALA A 164 -9.21 -5.66 9.29
C ALA A 164 -10.11 -6.90 9.51
N GLU A 165 -9.52 -8.05 9.86
CA GLU A 165 -10.25 -9.31 10.06
C GLU A 165 -10.77 -9.48 11.49
N PHE A 166 -10.01 -8.99 12.49
CA PHE A 166 -10.32 -9.22 13.91
C PHE A 166 -10.93 -8.02 14.62
N GLY A 167 -11.19 -6.92 13.91
CA GLY A 167 -11.99 -5.76 14.34
C GLY A 167 -11.97 -5.56 15.85
N GLN A 168 -10.83 -5.16 16.41
CA GLN A 168 -10.79 -4.75 17.81
C GLN A 168 -10.95 -3.23 17.92
N PRO A 169 -11.72 -2.77 18.93
CA PRO A 169 -12.26 -1.42 19.04
C PRO A 169 -11.20 -0.31 19.10
#